data_AF-A0A3P6EZ16-F1
#
_entry.id   AF-A0A3P6EZ16-F1
#
_cell.length_a   1.000
_cell.length_b   1.000
_cell.length_c   1.000
_cell.angle_alpha   90.00
_cell.angle_beta   90.00
_cell.angle_gamma   90.00
#
_symmetry.space_group_name_H-M   'P 1'
#
loop_
_entity.id
_entity.type
_entity.pdbx_description
1 polymer ?
#
loop_
_entity_poly.entity_id
_entity_poly.type
_entity_poly.pdbx_seq_one_letter_code
_entity_poly.pdbx_strand_id
1 'polypeptide(L)'
;MIVCVAVVGHQNNPLYIQSFTEAEDALKLHHIVHCSLDVIDERVNNPSKSGTTMNEAFLGLLYPALNYKVYGYLTNTKVKFIMVTSDLDVRDTDVRSFFRKFHAAYVDAVSNPFHVPGKKITSRTFSESVTNIVSSYSFN
;
A
#
# COMPACT_ATOMS: atom_id res chain seq x y z
N MET A 1 7.23 -7.60 10.49
CA MET A 1 8.02 -6.95 9.43
C MET A 1 7.14 -6.60 8.22
N ILE A 2 7.29 -5.42 7.64
CA ILE A 2 6.66 -5.08 6.35
C ILE A 2 7.47 -5.74 5.23
N VAL A 3 6.82 -6.53 4.39
CA VAL A 3 7.49 -7.36 3.36
C VAL A 3 7.27 -6.84 1.94
N CYS A 4 6.18 -6.12 1.69
CA CYS A 4 5.91 -5.50 0.39
C CYS A 4 5.01 -4.28 0.56
N VAL A 5 5.25 -3.27 -0.26
CA VAL A 5 4.41 -2.08 -0.38
C VAL A 5 4.13 -1.81 -1.85
N ALA A 6 2.91 -1.37 -2.16
CA ALA A 6 2.52 -1.07 -3.52
C ALA A 6 1.69 0.22 -3.60
N VAL A 7 1.87 0.92 -4.71
CA VAL A 7 1.00 1.99 -5.19
C VAL A 7 0.37 1.52 -6.49
N VAL A 8 -0.94 1.42 -6.50
CA VAL A 8 -1.73 1.03 -7.67
C VAL A 8 -2.62 2.20 -8.07
N GLY A 9 -2.57 2.57 -9.35
CA GLY A 9 -3.33 3.69 -9.89
C GLY A 9 -4.83 3.45 -9.88
N HIS A 10 -5.58 4.50 -10.24
CA HIS A 10 -7.03 4.43 -10.34
C HIS A 10 -7.50 3.32 -11.31
N GLN A 11 -6.81 3.14 -12.43
CA GLN A 11 -7.11 2.13 -13.46
C GLN A 11 -6.49 0.75 -13.16
N ASN A 12 -6.20 0.45 -11.89
CA ASN A 12 -5.58 -0.81 -11.46
C ASN A 12 -4.19 -1.09 -12.08
N ASN A 13 -3.52 -0.05 -12.60
CA ASN A 13 -2.18 -0.15 -13.14
C ASN A 13 -1.13 0.03 -12.01
N PRO A 14 -0.13 -0.85 -11.90
CA PRO A 14 0.89 -0.72 -10.87
C PRO A 14 1.79 0.49 -11.14
N LEU A 15 1.76 1.47 -10.23
CA LEU A 15 2.61 2.67 -10.29
C LEU A 15 3.94 2.43 -9.58
N TYR A 16 3.91 1.67 -8.49
CA TYR A 16 5.09 1.34 -7.68
C TYR A 16 4.86 0.03 -6.96
N ILE A 17 5.85 -0.86 -6.95
CA ILE A 17 5.87 -2.05 -6.09
C ILE A 17 7.30 -2.24 -5.61
N GLN A 18 7.47 -2.41 -4.31
CA GLN A 18 8.77 -2.70 -3.71
C GLN A 18 8.60 -3.82 -2.68
N SER A 19 9.35 -4.88 -2.89
CA SER A 19 9.48 -6.01 -1.97
C SER A 19 10.75 -5.84 -1.13
N PHE A 20 10.68 -6.23 0.14
CA PHE A 20 11.79 -6.19 1.11
C PHE A 20 12.25 -7.61 1.49
N THR A 21 11.93 -8.59 0.66
CA THR A 21 12.26 -10.01 0.81
C THR A 21 13.16 -10.48 -0.33
N GLU A 22 13.52 -11.77 -0.34
CA GLU A 22 14.26 -12.37 -1.45
C GLU A 22 13.47 -12.35 -2.77
N ALA A 23 14.19 -12.48 -3.89
CA ALA A 23 13.64 -12.30 -5.23
C ALA A 23 12.56 -13.32 -5.61
N GLU A 24 12.65 -14.57 -5.14
CA GLU A 24 11.65 -15.61 -5.42
C GLU A 24 10.28 -15.29 -4.78
N ASP A 25 10.29 -14.66 -3.61
CA ASP A 25 9.07 -14.23 -2.92
C ASP A 25 8.40 -13.01 -3.57
N ALA A 26 9.12 -12.25 -4.40
CA ALA A 26 8.58 -11.04 -5.02
C ALA A 26 7.36 -11.33 -5.92
N LEU A 27 7.38 -12.44 -6.68
CA LEU A 27 6.26 -12.80 -7.54
C LEU A 27 5.00 -13.16 -6.73
N LYS A 28 5.19 -13.88 -5.62
CA LYS A 28 4.12 -14.22 -4.68
C LYS A 28 3.52 -12.95 -4.06
N LEU A 29 4.36 -12.00 -3.66
CA LEU A 29 3.92 -10.72 -3.11
C LEU A 29 3.15 -9.88 -4.14
N HIS A 30 3.59 -9.88 -5.41
CA HIS A 30 2.86 -9.23 -6.50
C HIS A 30 1.47 -9.85 -6.71
N HIS A 31 1.36 -11.19 -6.63
CA HIS A 31 0.08 -11.88 -6.72
C HIS A 31 -0.84 -11.50 -5.55
N ILE A 32 -0.33 -11.44 -4.31
CA ILE A 32 -1.09 -10.98 -3.13
C ILE A 32 -1.60 -9.55 -3.33
N VAL A 33 -0.73 -8.63 -3.80
CA VAL A 33 -1.13 -7.25 -4.11
C VAL A 33 -2.25 -7.22 -5.16
N HIS A 34 -2.15 -8.03 -6.20
CA HIS A 34 -3.16 -8.08 -7.26
C HIS A 34 -4.52 -8.59 -6.75
N CYS A 35 -4.55 -9.70 -6.00
CA CYS A 35 -5.80 -10.22 -5.43
C CYS A 35 -6.46 -9.27 -4.43
N SER A 36 -5.67 -8.40 -3.78
CA SER A 36 -6.22 -7.40 -2.85
C SER A 36 -7.09 -6.33 -3.52
N LEU A 37 -6.96 -6.14 -4.85
CA LEU A 37 -7.73 -5.16 -5.60
C LEU A 37 -9.22 -5.48 -5.60
N ASP A 38 -9.59 -6.76 -5.73
CA ASP A 38 -10.99 -7.19 -5.71
C ASP A 38 -11.66 -6.84 -4.37
N VAL A 39 -10.94 -7.03 -3.26
CA VAL A 39 -11.43 -6.69 -1.91
C VAL A 39 -11.59 -5.17 -1.75
N ILE A 40 -10.66 -4.38 -2.29
CA ILE A 40 -10.76 -2.92 -2.26
C ILE A 40 -11.99 -2.48 -3.07
N ASP A 41 -12.17 -3.00 -4.28
CA ASP A 41 -13.29 -2.64 -5.14
C ASP A 41 -14.64 -3.04 -4.52
N GLU A 42 -14.75 -4.21 -3.88
CA GLU A 42 -15.95 -4.60 -3.14
C GLU A 42 -16.28 -3.62 -2.00
N ARG A 43 -15.30 -3.25 -1.18
CA ARG A 43 -15.51 -2.34 -0.04
C ARG A 43 -15.90 -0.93 -0.47
N VAL A 44 -15.28 -0.43 -1.54
CA VAL A 44 -15.56 0.90 -2.08
C VAL A 44 -16.95 0.99 -2.68
N ASN A 45 -17.40 -0.08 -3.34
CA ASN A 45 -18.73 -0.13 -3.95
C ASN A 45 -19.84 -0.50 -2.94
N ASN A 46 -19.49 -1.05 -1.77
CA ASN A 46 -20.44 -1.47 -0.75
C ASN A 46 -20.09 -0.97 0.67
N PRO A 47 -20.16 0.35 0.92
CA PRO A 47 -19.73 0.96 2.19
C PRO A 47 -20.57 0.54 3.41
N SER A 48 -21.82 0.09 3.21
CA SER A 48 -22.70 -0.34 4.30
C SER A 48 -22.27 -1.65 4.97
N LYS A 49 -21.50 -2.50 4.26
CA LYS A 49 -20.99 -3.78 4.79
C LYS A 49 -19.63 -3.68 5.47
N SER A 50 -18.88 -2.61 5.22
CA SER A 50 -17.46 -2.52 5.56
C SER A 50 -17.19 -1.88 6.93
N GLY A 51 -18.20 -1.33 7.61
CA GLY A 51 -18.04 -0.67 8.91
C GLY A 51 -17.13 0.57 8.88
N THR A 52 -16.64 0.95 7.70
CA THR A 52 -15.78 2.09 7.46
C THR A 52 -16.64 3.34 7.31
N THR A 53 -16.31 4.40 8.03
CA THR A 53 -17.01 5.69 7.85
C THR A 53 -16.76 6.21 6.45
N MET A 54 -17.79 6.81 5.83
CA MET A 54 -17.86 7.10 4.38
C MET A 54 -16.79 8.06 3.81
N ASN A 55 -15.79 8.48 4.60
CA ASN A 55 -14.73 9.41 4.20
C ASN A 55 -13.34 9.01 4.71
N GLU A 56 -13.17 7.78 5.19
CA GLU A 56 -11.89 7.33 5.73
C GLU A 56 -11.01 6.71 4.65
N ALA A 57 -9.82 7.27 4.44
CA ALA A 57 -8.85 6.77 3.46
C ALA A 57 -8.26 5.41 3.87
N PHE A 58 -8.23 5.08 5.16
CA PHE A 58 -7.72 3.80 5.65
C PHE A 58 -8.82 2.73 5.57
N LEU A 59 -8.59 1.70 4.76
CA LEU A 59 -9.54 0.60 4.56
C LEU A 59 -9.37 -0.53 5.60
N GLY A 60 -8.34 -0.48 6.43
CA GLY A 60 -8.04 -1.54 7.41
C GLY A 60 -7.41 -2.78 6.79
N LEU A 61 -7.48 -3.88 7.53
CA LEU A 61 -7.10 -5.21 7.07
C LEU A 61 -8.03 -5.62 5.92
N LEU A 62 -7.50 -5.88 4.73
CA LEU A 62 -8.24 -6.38 3.57
C LEU A 62 -8.55 -7.86 3.74
N TYR A 63 -7.50 -8.68 3.89
CA TYR A 63 -7.62 -10.11 4.19
C TYR A 63 -6.30 -10.66 4.74
N PRO A 64 -6.35 -11.77 5.51
CA PRO A 64 -5.17 -12.54 5.88
C PRO A 64 -4.75 -13.48 4.73
N ALA A 65 -3.46 -13.51 4.39
CA ALA A 65 -2.90 -14.34 3.33
C ALA A 65 -1.85 -15.30 3.90
N LEU A 66 -2.27 -16.48 4.35
CA LEU A 66 -1.45 -17.49 5.05
C LEU A 66 -0.59 -16.91 6.19
N ASN A 67 0.60 -16.43 5.86
CA ASN A 67 1.60 -15.91 6.80
C ASN A 67 1.70 -14.37 6.76
N TYR A 68 0.79 -13.71 6.02
CA TYR A 68 0.78 -12.26 5.87
C TYR A 68 -0.57 -11.66 6.23
N LYS A 69 -0.53 -10.40 6.65
CA LYS A 69 -1.68 -9.51 6.68
C LYS A 69 -1.56 -8.47 5.58
N VAL A 70 -2.66 -8.25 4.86
CA VAL A 70 -2.73 -7.27 3.76
C VAL A 70 -3.62 -6.12 4.18
N TYR A 71 -3.08 -4.91 4.21
CA TYR A 71 -3.79 -3.70 4.56
C TYR A 71 -3.97 -2.79 3.36
N GLY A 72 -5.09 -2.06 3.33
CA GLY A 72 -5.45 -1.17 2.24
C GLY A 72 -5.63 0.27 2.68
N TYR A 73 -5.30 1.20 1.79
CA TYR A 73 -5.56 2.62 1.93
C TYR A 73 -5.92 3.20 0.56
N LEU A 74 -7.00 3.96 0.48
CA LEU A 74 -7.51 4.56 -0.74
C LEU A 74 -7.47 6.08 -0.64
N THR A 75 -6.72 6.72 -1.52
CA THR A 75 -6.71 8.18 -1.61
C THR A 75 -8.02 8.71 -2.18
N ASN A 76 -8.28 10.00 -1.98
CA ASN A 76 -9.37 10.71 -2.66
C ASN A 76 -9.25 10.68 -4.19
N THR A 77 -8.03 10.59 -4.73
CA THR A 77 -7.73 10.42 -6.17
C THR A 77 -7.88 8.97 -6.65
N LYS A 78 -8.43 8.08 -5.81
CA LYS A 78 -8.66 6.65 -6.09
C LYS A 78 -7.38 5.85 -6.37
N VAL A 79 -6.24 6.34 -5.90
CA VAL A 79 -4.98 5.60 -5.86
C VAL A 79 -5.01 4.68 -4.64
N LYS A 80 -4.62 3.42 -4.84
CA LYS A 80 -4.69 2.35 -3.85
C LYS A 80 -3.28 2.11 -3.32
N PHE A 81 -3.08 2.31 -2.03
CA PHE A 81 -1.86 1.87 -1.35
C PHE A 81 -2.13 0.55 -0.65
N ILE A 82 -1.21 -0.38 -0.82
CA ILE A 82 -1.30 -1.72 -0.25
C ILE A 82 -0.02 -1.98 0.55
N MET A 83 -0.19 -2.45 1.78
CA MET A 83 0.91 -2.87 2.65
C MET A 83 0.73 -4.35 2.98
N VAL A 84 1.75 -5.15 2.70
CA VAL A 84 1.81 -6.56 3.08
C VAL A 84 2.84 -6.71 4.20
N THR A 85 2.44 -7.35 5.30
CA THR A 85 3.31 -7.57 6.44
C THR A 85 3.24 -9.02 6.91
N SER A 86 4.38 -9.56 7.33
CA SER A 86 4.45 -10.84 8.05
C SER A 86 4.22 -10.69 9.57
N ASP A 87 4.05 -9.45 10.05
CA ASP A 87 3.69 -9.18 11.44
C ASP A 87 2.21 -9.46 11.66
N LEU A 88 1.91 -10.51 12.42
CA LEU A 88 0.54 -10.89 12.72
C LEU A 88 -0.05 -10.07 13.87
N ASP A 89 0.73 -9.30 14.62
CA ASP A 89 0.28 -8.53 15.78
C ASP A 89 0.30 -7.01 15.56
N VAL A 90 0.50 -6.59 14.31
CA VAL A 90 0.50 -5.16 13.95
C VAL A 90 -0.82 -4.48 14.32
N ARG A 91 -0.72 -3.33 14.99
CA ARG A 91 -1.88 -2.53 15.40
C ARG A 91 -2.29 -1.57 14.30
N ASP A 92 -3.60 -1.38 14.12
CA ASP A 92 -4.15 -0.43 13.15
C ASP A 92 -3.61 0.99 13.31
N THR A 93 -3.28 1.42 14.52
CA THR A 93 -2.66 2.73 14.78
C THR A 93 -1.32 2.90 14.08
N ASP A 94 -0.51 1.83 14.07
CA ASP A 94 0.81 1.81 13.46
C ASP A 94 0.69 1.75 11.94
N VAL A 95 -0.25 0.95 11.41
CA VAL A 95 -0.55 0.89 9.98
C VAL A 95 -1.08 2.23 9.44
N ARG A 96 -1.98 2.89 10.19
CA ARG A 96 -2.46 4.26 9.86
C ARG A 96 -1.31 5.27 9.85
N SER A 97 -0.40 5.17 10.82
CA SER A 97 0.81 6.01 10.88
C SER A 97 1.69 5.78 9.66
N PHE A 98 1.94 4.52 9.29
CA PHE A 98 2.68 4.14 8.09
C PHE A 98 2.05 4.73 6.83
N PHE A 99 0.75 4.51 6.61
CA PHE A 99 0.08 5.02 5.40
C PHE A 99 0.08 6.55 5.31
N ARG A 100 0.03 7.28 6.42
CA ARG A 100 0.17 8.74 6.40
C ARG A 100 1.55 9.17 5.90
N LYS A 101 2.62 8.55 6.39
CA LYS A 101 4.00 8.83 5.91
C LYS A 101 4.18 8.41 4.46
N PHE A 102 3.67 7.24 4.09
CA PHE A 102 3.74 6.73 2.72
C PHE A 102 2.97 7.60 1.73
N HIS A 103 1.78 8.09 2.12
CA HIS A 103 1.01 9.03 1.32
C HIS A 103 1.75 10.35 1.13
N ALA A 104 2.37 10.91 2.19
CA ALA A 104 3.17 12.12 2.07
C ALA A 104 4.34 11.95 1.08
N ALA A 105 5.07 10.82 1.15
CA ALA A 105 6.13 10.50 0.21
C ALA A 105 5.62 10.34 -1.23
N TYR A 106 4.45 9.73 -1.42
CA TYR A 106 3.80 9.63 -2.73
C TYR A 106 3.44 11.01 -3.29
N VAL A 107 2.85 11.89 -2.47
CA VAL A 107 2.48 13.26 -2.86
C VAL A 107 3.72 14.05 -3.28
N ASP A 108 4.81 13.96 -2.53
CA ASP A 108 6.08 14.59 -2.88
C ASP A 108 6.59 14.11 -4.26
N ALA A 109 6.61 12.79 -4.48
CA ALA A 109 7.06 12.20 -5.74
C ALA A 109 6.22 12.61 -6.96
N VAL A 110 4.89 12.69 -6.82
CA VAL A 110 3.98 13.07 -7.93
C VAL A 110 3.82 14.58 -8.10
N SER A 111 4.28 15.38 -7.13
CA SER A 111 4.32 16.84 -7.23
C SER A 111 5.49 17.33 -8.11
N ASN A 112 6.35 16.43 -8.56
CA ASN A 112 7.37 16.74 -9.56
C ASN A 112 6.71 17.16 -10.89
N PRO A 113 7.04 18.33 -11.47
CA PRO A 113 6.43 18.81 -12.72
C PRO A 113 6.72 17.93 -13.95
N PHE A 114 7.71 17.05 -13.88
CA PHE A 114 8.05 16.08 -14.92
C PHE A 114 7.43 14.70 -14.66
N HIS A 115 6.68 14.52 -13.56
CA HIS A 115 5.93 13.31 -13.33
C HIS A 115 4.76 13.21 -14.32
N VAL A 116 4.62 12.06 -14.97
CA VAL A 116 3.50 11.78 -15.87
C VAL A 116 2.47 10.93 -15.11
N PRO A 117 1.26 11.47 -14.83
CA PRO A 117 0.23 10.72 -14.12
C PRO A 117 -0.07 9.37 -14.78
N GLY A 118 -0.21 8.32 -13.97
CA GLY A 118 -0.49 6.97 -14.45
C GLY A 118 0.73 6.20 -14.98
N LYS A 119 1.91 6.81 -15.05
CA LYS A 119 3.16 6.10 -15.34
C LYS A 119 3.83 5.59 -14.06
N LYS A 120 4.67 4.58 -14.21
CA LYS A 120 5.45 4.02 -13.10
C LYS A 120 6.33 5.09 -12.46
N ILE A 121 6.38 5.10 -11.14
CA ILE A 121 7.29 5.97 -10.38
C ILE A 121 8.66 5.28 -10.35
N THR A 122 9.62 5.85 -11.06
CA THR A 122 11.00 5.36 -11.17
C THR A 122 12.00 6.20 -10.39
N SER A 123 11.51 7.14 -9.57
CA SER A 123 12.35 8.05 -8.80
C SER A 123 13.14 7.31 -7.71
N ARG A 124 14.47 7.44 -7.74
CA ARG A 124 15.36 6.87 -6.71
C ARG A 124 15.10 7.46 -5.33
N THR A 125 14.90 8.78 -5.25
CA THR A 125 14.62 9.48 -3.98
C THR A 125 13.32 8.99 -3.35
N PHE A 126 12.30 8.71 -4.15
CA PHE A 126 11.06 8.11 -3.67
C PHE A 126 11.31 6.70 -3.12
N SER A 127 12.00 5.83 -3.86
CA SER A 127 12.33 4.49 -3.38
C SER A 127 13.15 4.48 -2.09
N GLU A 128 14.12 5.38 -1.95
CA GLU A 128 14.91 5.55 -0.72
C GLU A 128 14.02 6.04 0.43
N SER A 129 13.14 7.01 0.19
CA SER A 129 12.17 7.47 1.19
C SER A 129 11.25 6.35 1.65
N VAL A 130 10.74 5.51 0.73
CA VAL A 130 9.89 4.38 1.06
C VAL A 130 10.67 3.34 1.88
N THR A 131 11.91 3.07 1.52
CA THR A 131 12.80 2.18 2.26
C THR A 131 13.01 2.68 3.69
N ASN A 132 13.33 3.96 3.87
CA ASN A 132 13.51 4.58 5.19
C ASN A 132 12.23 4.52 6.04
N ILE A 133 11.06 4.76 5.43
CA ILE A 133 9.78 4.61 6.11
C ILE A 133 9.62 3.17 6.58
N VAL A 134 9.79 2.18 5.70
CA VAL A 134 9.63 0.75 6.06
C VAL A 134 10.61 0.33 7.15
N SER A 135 11.88 0.74 7.06
CA SER A 135 12.87 0.48 8.11
C SER A 135 12.47 1.05 9.48
N SER A 136 11.74 2.18 9.52
CA SER A 136 11.24 2.74 10.80
C SER A 136 10.11 1.94 11.45
N TYR A 137 9.51 0.98 10.73
CA TYR A 137 8.52 0.04 11.26
C TYR A 137 9.08 -1.39 11.38
N SER A 138 10.37 -1.56 11.09
CA SER A 138 11.14 -2.76 11.41
C SER A 138 12.00 -2.47 12.64
N PHE A 139 11.49 -2.79 13.82
CA PHE A 139 12.33 -2.85 15.02
C PHE A 139 12.07 -4.17 15.76
N ASN A 140 13.21 -4.82 16.08
CA ASN A 140 13.45 -6.12 16.71
C ASN A 140 12.32 -6.76 17.51
#